data_AF-A0AAN8AXY3-F1
#
_entry.id   AF-A0AAN8AXY3-F1
#
_cell.length_a   1.000
_cell.length_b   1.000
_cell.length_c   1.000
_cell.angle_alpha   90.00
_cell.angle_beta   90.00
_cell.angle_gamma   90.00
#
_symmetry.space_group_name_H-M   'P 1'
#
loop_
_entity.id
_entity.type
_entity.pdbx_description
1 polymer ?
#
loop_
_entity_poly.entity_id
_entity_poly.type
_entity_poly.pdbx_seq_one_letter_code
_entity_poly.pdbx_strand_id
1 'polypeptide(L)'
;MYRHIYKKVPRFPKDYPTGCLLGCVNMTDCLSQEQFREQFPDTCEESASPFVFICTNPQEMLVKFPMKGKHKIWKLESQYHQGAKKGLVPSAAD
;
A
#
# COMPACT_ATOMS: atom_id res chain seq x y z
N MET A 1 -16.14 5.39 7.43
CA MET A 1 -15.39 5.80 6.23
C MET A 1 -15.38 4.68 5.19
N TYR A 2 -14.66 3.57 5.37
CA TYR A 2 -14.54 2.49 4.37
C TYR A 2 -15.85 1.87 3.86
N ARG A 3 -16.89 1.79 4.68
CA ARG A 3 -18.21 1.27 4.25
C ARG A 3 -18.96 2.21 3.30
N HIS A 4 -18.65 3.51 3.31
CA HIS A 4 -19.25 4.47 2.39
C HIS A 4 -18.53 4.46 1.04
N ILE A 5 -17.22 4.26 1.06
CA ILE A 5 -16.36 4.21 -0.13
C ILE A 5 -16.51 2.85 -0.85
N TYR A 6 -16.48 1.75 -0.09
CA TYR A 6 -16.54 0.40 -0.65
C TYR A 6 -17.90 -0.25 -0.45
N LYS A 7 -18.43 -0.84 -1.54
CA LYS A 7 -19.69 -1.61 -1.55
C LYS A 7 -19.64 -2.87 -0.68
N LYS A 8 -18.44 -3.38 -0.36
CA LYS A 8 -18.19 -4.54 0.49
C LYS A 8 -17.24 -4.17 1.62
N VAL A 9 -17.40 -4.84 2.77
CA VAL A 9 -16.46 -4.68 3.89
C VAL A 9 -15.09 -5.21 3.46
N PRO A 10 -14.03 -4.39 3.48
CA PRO A 10 -12.70 -4.85 3.10
C PRO A 10 -12.16 -5.84 4.14
N ARG A 11 -11.22 -6.68 3.71
CA ARG A 11 -10.53 -7.60 4.63
C ARG A 11 -9.58 -6.80 5.51
N PHE A 12 -9.87 -6.75 6.80
CA PHE A 12 -9.00 -6.10 7.78
C PHE A 12 -7.95 -7.07 8.33
N PRO A 13 -6.72 -6.60 8.59
CA PRO A 13 -5.73 -7.37 9.32
C PRO A 13 -6.18 -7.54 10.78
N LYS A 14 -5.70 -8.60 11.43
CA LYS A 14 -5.94 -8.82 12.88
C LYS A 14 -5.19 -7.81 13.74
N ASP A 15 -3.99 -7.42 13.28
CA ASP A 15 -3.05 -6.57 14.01
C ASP A 15 -2.41 -5.53 13.08
N TYR A 16 -2.04 -4.37 13.64
CA TYR A 16 -1.35 -3.27 12.96
C TYR A 16 0.05 -3.07 13.57
N PRO A 17 1.03 -3.92 13.23
CA PRO A 17 2.36 -3.84 13.82
C PRO A 17 3.08 -2.57 13.36
N THR A 18 3.96 -2.06 14.24
CA THR A 18 4.77 -0.87 13.98
C THR A 18 6.24 -1.25 13.81
N GLY A 19 7.01 -0.41 13.10
CA GLY A 19 8.44 -0.64 12.92
C GLY A 19 8.79 -1.93 12.18
N CYS A 20 7.98 -2.33 11.19
CA CYS A 20 8.29 -3.46 10.33
C CYS A 20 7.89 -3.19 8.88
N LEU A 21 8.57 -3.87 7.95
CA LEU A 21 8.18 -3.92 6.54
C LEU A 21 7.00 -4.90 6.40
N LEU A 22 5.90 -4.44 5.79
CA LEU A 22 4.63 -5.19 5.71
C LEU A 22 4.47 -5.98 4.40
N GLY A 23 4.97 -5.45 3.30
CA GLY A 23 4.65 -5.93 1.96
C GLY A 23 5.19 -5.03 0.88
N CYS A 24 4.66 -5.19 -0.32
CA CYS A 24 4.90 -4.28 -1.44
C CYS A 24 3.63 -4.06 -2.26
N VAL A 25 3.69 -3.00 -3.07
CA VAL A 25 2.70 -2.63 -4.07
C VAL A 25 3.43 -2.21 -5.33
N ASN A 26 2.77 -2.29 -6.47
CA ASN A 26 3.24 -1.69 -7.72
C ASN A 26 2.69 -0.26 -7.79
N MET A 27 3.56 0.75 -7.73
CA MET A 27 3.17 2.14 -8.00
C MET A 27 3.05 2.32 -9.52
N THR A 28 1.82 2.39 -10.02
CA THR A 28 1.53 2.45 -11.46
C THR A 28 1.38 3.88 -11.96
N ASP A 29 0.96 4.80 -11.09
CA ASP A 29 0.80 6.22 -11.45
C ASP A 29 0.91 7.14 -10.22
N CYS A 30 1.06 8.44 -10.47
CA CYS A 30 1.01 9.51 -9.48
C CYS A 30 0.18 10.67 -10.03
N LEU A 31 -1.08 10.75 -9.62
CA LEU A 31 -2.06 11.72 -10.12
C LEU A 31 -2.13 12.97 -9.24
N SER A 32 -2.45 14.12 -9.81
CA SER A 32 -2.91 15.26 -9.02
C SER A 32 -4.27 14.94 -8.38
N GLN A 33 -4.65 15.68 -7.32
CA GLN A 33 -5.95 15.48 -6.68
C GLN A 33 -7.14 15.70 -7.63
N GLU A 34 -7.01 16.59 -8.62
CA GLU A 34 -8.02 16.81 -9.66
C GLU A 34 -8.15 15.58 -10.56
N GLN A 35 -7.04 15.09 -11.10
CA GLN A 35 -7.01 13.88 -11.95
C GLN A 35 -7.51 12.65 -11.19
N PHE A 36 -7.15 12.51 -9.91
CA PHE A 36 -7.61 11.41 -9.07
C PHE A 36 -9.14 11.43 -8.91
N ARG A 37 -9.75 12.60 -8.71
CA ARG A 37 -11.22 12.75 -8.63
C ARG A 37 -11.93 12.43 -9.93
N GLU A 38 -11.35 12.81 -11.06
CA GLU A 38 -11.93 12.53 -12.38
C GLU A 38 -11.85 11.05 -12.75
N GLN A 39 -10.70 10.40 -12.48
CA GLN A 39 -10.45 9.02 -12.89
C GLN A 39 -11.01 7.99 -11.90
N PHE A 40 -11.07 8.33 -10.62
CA PHE A 40 -11.52 7.43 -9.55
C PHE A 40 -12.66 8.08 -8.73
N PRO A 41 -13.78 8.49 -9.36
CA PRO A 41 -14.83 9.26 -8.69
C PRO A 41 -15.44 8.51 -7.50
N ASP A 42 -15.59 7.19 -7.60
CA ASP A 42 -16.18 6.35 -6.55
C ASP A 42 -15.28 6.23 -5.30
N THR A 43 -13.97 6.43 -5.44
CA THR A 43 -12.98 6.26 -4.38
C THR A 43 -12.14 7.51 -4.14
N CYS A 44 -12.55 8.65 -4.69
CA CYS A 44 -11.78 9.89 -4.63
C CYS A 44 -11.62 10.46 -3.21
N GLU A 45 -12.46 10.01 -2.26
CA GLU A 45 -12.38 10.38 -0.84
C GLU A 45 -11.30 9.60 -0.07
N GLU A 46 -10.64 8.61 -0.68
CA GLU A 46 -9.60 7.81 -0.01
C GLU A 46 -8.34 8.61 0.31
N SER A 47 -8.07 9.68 -0.44
CA SER A 47 -6.89 10.52 -0.25
C SER A 47 -7.25 11.99 -0.36
N ALA A 48 -6.69 12.79 0.54
CA ALA A 48 -6.76 14.26 0.51
C ALA A 48 -5.40 14.90 0.14
N SER A 49 -4.42 14.08 -0.28
CA SER A 49 -3.08 14.56 -0.65
C SER A 49 -3.11 15.31 -1.99
N PRO A 50 -2.27 16.33 -2.21
CA PRO A 50 -2.24 17.05 -3.49
C PRO A 50 -1.81 16.17 -4.67
N PHE A 51 -1.01 15.15 -4.40
CA PHE A 51 -0.63 14.09 -5.33
C PHE A 51 -0.88 12.73 -4.70
N VAL A 52 -1.49 11.82 -5.46
CA VAL A 52 -1.97 10.52 -5.01
C VAL A 52 -1.25 9.42 -5.78
N PHE A 53 -0.59 8.52 -5.07
CA PHE A 53 -0.01 7.32 -5.68
C PHE A 53 -1.08 6.28 -5.95
N ILE A 54 -1.16 5.85 -7.21
CA ILE A 54 -2.00 4.74 -7.63
C ILE A 54 -1.18 3.47 -7.48
N CYS A 55 -1.64 2.61 -6.58
CA CYS A 55 -0.96 1.38 -6.22
C CYS A 55 -1.81 0.18 -6.63
N THR A 56 -1.19 -0.81 -7.28
CA THR A 56 -1.82 -2.07 -7.68
C THR A 56 -1.04 -3.27 -7.14
N ASN A 57 -1.60 -4.47 -7.28
CA ASN A 57 -0.97 -5.73 -6.88
C ASN A 57 -0.42 -5.69 -5.43
N PRO A 58 -1.27 -5.44 -4.41
CA PRO A 58 -0.83 -5.44 -3.02
C PRO A 58 -0.43 -6.85 -2.58
N GLN A 59 0.81 -7.01 -2.13
CA GLN A 59 1.36 -8.27 -1.65
C GLN A 59 1.85 -8.09 -0.22
N GLU A 60 1.21 -8.78 0.74
CA GLU A 60 1.72 -8.85 2.11
C GLU A 60 2.93 -9.79 2.16
N MET A 61 3.78 -9.64 3.17
CA MET A 61 4.81 -10.62 3.48
C MET A 61 4.33 -11.60 4.55
N LEU A 62 4.67 -12.87 4.37
CA LEU A 62 4.38 -13.92 5.36
C LEU A 62 5.07 -13.65 6.69
N VAL A 63 6.30 -13.12 6.64
CA VAL A 63 7.10 -12.73 7.80
C VAL A 63 7.41 -11.24 7.70
N LYS A 64 7.02 -10.48 8.73
CA LYS A 64 7.24 -9.03 8.79
C LYS A 64 8.65 -8.74 9.28
N PHE A 65 9.47 -8.10 8.44
CA PHE A 65 10.86 -7.80 8.78
C PHE A 65 10.92 -6.59 9.72
N PRO A 66 11.54 -6.70 10.91
CA PRO A 66 11.69 -5.57 11.82
C PRO A 66 12.60 -4.52 11.18
N MET A 67 12.06 -3.31 11.01
CA MET A 67 12.69 -2.24 10.26
C MET A 67 12.05 -0.90 10.60
N LYS A 68 12.86 0.07 11.05
CA LYS A 68 12.38 1.43 11.23
C LYS A 68 12.25 2.12 9.87
N GLY A 69 11.09 2.75 9.64
CA GLY A 69 10.90 3.65 8.51
C GLY A 69 11.84 4.85 8.59
N LYS A 70 12.15 5.44 7.43
CA LYS A 70 12.85 6.72 7.32
C LYS A 70 11.93 7.74 6.65
N HIS A 71 12.28 9.02 6.77
CA HIS A 71 11.51 10.11 6.19
C HIS A 71 11.48 10.02 4.66
N LYS A 72 10.29 10.19 4.06
CA LYS A 72 10.01 10.11 2.61
C LYS A 72 10.36 8.74 2.00
N ILE A 73 10.55 8.67 0.68
CA ILE A 73 11.00 7.46 -0.01
C ILE A 73 12.49 7.28 0.24
N TRP A 74 12.88 6.08 0.65
CA TRP A 74 14.26 5.75 0.98
C TRP A 74 14.62 4.37 0.45
N LYS A 75 15.91 4.18 0.14
CA LYS A 75 16.40 2.94 -0.46
C LYS A 75 16.52 1.83 0.59
N LEU A 76 15.87 0.71 0.33
CA LEU A 76 16.00 -0.50 1.13
C LEU A 76 17.41 -1.09 0.99
N GLU A 77 18.02 -1.53 2.10
CA GLU A 77 19.32 -2.19 2.02
C GLU A 77 19.20 -3.54 1.31
N SER A 78 20.27 -3.96 0.63
CA SER A 78 20.26 -5.15 -0.22
C SER A 78 19.79 -6.41 0.53
N GLN A 79 20.26 -6.60 1.77
CA GLN A 79 19.87 -7.74 2.61
C GLN A 79 18.35 -7.83 2.83
N TYR A 80 17.72 -6.71 3.18
CA TYR A 80 16.27 -6.67 3.42
C TYR A 80 15.47 -6.79 2.13
N HIS A 81 15.96 -6.22 1.04
CA HIS A 81 15.32 -6.33 -0.26
C HIS A 81 15.27 -7.79 -0.76
N GLN A 82 16.37 -8.53 -0.64
CA GLN A 82 16.41 -9.93 -1.04
C GLN A 82 15.53 -10.82 -0.13
N GLY A 83 15.53 -10.55 1.17
CA GLY A 83 14.63 -11.23 2.12
C GLY A 83 13.16 -10.96 1.82
N ALA A 84 12.81 -9.69 1.62
CA ALA A 84 11.45 -9.26 1.32
C ALA A 84 10.91 -9.92 0.06
N LYS A 85 11.67 -9.91 -1.04
CA LYS A 85 11.28 -10.55 -2.31
C LYS A 85 10.90 -12.02 -2.16
N LYS A 86 11.62 -12.77 -1.31
CA LYS A 86 11.36 -14.19 -1.08
C LYS A 86 10.17 -14.43 -0.14
N GLY A 87 9.84 -13.45 0.70
CA GLY A 87 8.77 -13.52 1.70
C GLY A 87 7.40 -13.02 1.22
N LEU A 88 7.30 -12.53 -0.02
CA LEU A 88 6.03 -12.05 -0.58
C LEU A 88 5.05 -13.22 -0.78
N VAL A 89 3.83 -13.05 -0.29
CA VAL A 89 2.72 -13.93 -0.66
C VAL A 89 2.07 -13.45 -1.96
N PRO A 90 1.38 -14.33 -2.71
CA PRO A 90 0.55 -13.90 -3.82
C PRO A 90 -0.41 -12.80 -3.40
N SER A 91 -0.72 -11.88 -4.32
CA SER A 91 -1.62 -10.77 -4.01
C SER A 91 -2.99 -11.28 -3.57
N ALA A 92 -3.52 -10.66 -2.53
CA ALA A 92 -4.85 -10.96 -2.01
C ALA A 92 -5.94 -10.10 -2.66
N ALA A 93 -5.60 -9.34 -3.71
CA ALA A 93 -6.56 -8.56 -4.48
C ALA A 93 -7.27 -9.49 -5.48
N ASP A 94 -8.58 -9.70 -5.26
CA ASP A 94 -9.53 -10.24 -6.23
C ASP A 94 -10.06 -9.13 -7.15
#